data_AF-A0A258S372-F1
#
_entry.id   AF-A0A258S372-F1
#
_cell.length_a   1.000
_cell.length_b   1.000
_cell.length_c   1.000
_cell.angle_alpha   90.00
_cell.angle_beta   90.00
_cell.angle_gamma   90.00
#
_symmetry.space_group_name_H-M   'P 1'
#
loop_
_entity.id
_entity.type
_entity.pdbx_description
1 polymer ?
#
loop_
_entity_poly.entity_id
_entity_poly.type
_entity_poly.pdbx_seq_one_letter_code
_entity_poly.pdbx_strand_id
1 'polypeptide(L)'
;MHHDQDLIYMGRSVNGGGHREHLVPCVVLVNQAFHMYEHGLELSEVASLMRKYLRVADITKEEARHLDYDCKMKTRMPSGWSFETGAVTARLDLAGIKLVHDGQA
;
A
#
# COMPACT_ATOMS: atom_id res chain seq x y z
N MET A 1 22.01 -1.22 -11.40
CA MET A 1 21.19 -0.11 -10.86
C MET A 1 20.07 -0.75 -10.04
N HIS A 2 20.29 -0.97 -8.74
CA HIS A 2 19.29 -1.57 -7.86
C HIS A 2 19.42 -0.97 -6.46
N HIS A 3 18.73 0.15 -6.20
CA HIS A 3 18.54 0.70 -4.85
C HIS A 3 17.13 1.28 -4.61
N ASP A 4 16.18 1.13 -5.54
CA ASP A 4 14.81 1.66 -5.38
C ASP A 4 13.87 0.72 -4.60
N GLN A 5 14.21 -0.58 -4.49
CA GLN A 5 13.35 -1.53 -3.77
C GLN A 5 13.33 -1.27 -2.26
N ASP A 6 14.39 -0.70 -1.70
CA ASP A 6 14.51 -0.38 -0.29
C ASP A 6 13.69 0.85 0.13
N LEU A 7 13.31 1.72 -0.82
CA LEU A 7 12.57 2.95 -0.52
C LEU A 7 11.06 2.74 -0.40
N ILE A 8 10.53 1.63 -0.93
CA ILE A 8 9.08 1.35 -0.97
C ILE A 8 8.67 0.15 -0.12
N TYR A 9 9.62 -0.64 0.36
CA TYR A 9 9.34 -1.85 1.13
C TYR A 9 9.11 -1.55 2.61
N MET A 10 7.98 -2.02 3.14
CA MET A 10 7.54 -1.75 4.51
C MET A 10 7.71 -2.95 5.46
N GLY A 11 8.30 -4.06 5.00
CA GLY A 11 8.52 -5.25 5.81
C GLY A 11 7.67 -6.46 5.39
N ARG A 12 7.67 -7.47 6.26
CA ARG A 12 7.04 -8.77 6.05
C ARG A 12 6.04 -9.08 7.15
N SER A 13 4.98 -9.83 6.85
CA SER A 13 4.05 -10.33 7.87
C SER A 13 4.76 -11.19 8.90
N VAL A 14 4.33 -11.09 10.17
CA VAL A 14 4.74 -12.00 11.25
C VAL A 14 4.47 -13.48 10.92
N ASN A 15 3.51 -13.75 10.04
CA ASN A 15 3.14 -15.09 9.61
C ASN A 15 3.94 -15.60 8.41
N GLY A 16 4.89 -14.81 7.89
CA GLY A 16 5.74 -15.15 6.76
C GLY A 16 5.48 -14.30 5.51
N GLY A 17 5.82 -14.84 4.35
CA GLY A 17 5.68 -14.15 3.07
C GLY A 17 5.14 -15.08 1.98
N GLY A 18 5.41 -14.73 0.73
CA GLY A 18 4.96 -15.50 -0.44
C GLY A 18 3.99 -14.75 -1.35
N HIS A 19 3.61 -13.53 -0.96
CA HIS A 19 2.89 -12.58 -1.79
C HIS A 19 3.37 -11.15 -1.54
N ARG A 20 3.78 -10.44 -2.60
CA ARG A 20 4.14 -9.02 -2.54
C ARG A 20 2.87 -8.18 -2.73
N GLU A 21 2.40 -7.56 -1.66
CA GLU A 21 1.16 -6.80 -1.63
C GLU A 21 1.42 -5.29 -1.70
N HIS A 22 0.60 -4.57 -2.48
CA HIS A 22 0.58 -3.12 -2.42
C HIS A 22 -0.27 -2.66 -1.23
N LEU A 23 0.28 -1.81 -0.37
CA LEU A 23 -0.41 -1.40 0.85
C LEU A 23 -1.63 -0.51 0.53
N VAL A 24 -1.49 0.39 -0.44
CA VAL A 24 -2.61 1.05 -1.13
C VAL A 24 -2.79 0.38 -2.49
N PRO A 25 -4.00 -0.09 -2.86
CA PRO A 25 -4.21 -0.75 -4.14
C PRO A 25 -3.77 0.13 -5.32
N CYS A 26 -3.08 -0.45 -6.30
CA CYS A 26 -2.61 0.31 -7.47
C CYS A 26 -3.74 1.04 -8.19
N VAL A 27 -4.93 0.45 -8.27
CA VAL A 27 -6.09 1.11 -8.89
C VAL A 27 -6.49 2.40 -8.16
N VAL A 28 -6.35 2.45 -6.84
CA VAL A 28 -6.63 3.67 -6.04
C VAL A 28 -5.57 4.73 -6.34
N LEU A 29 -4.29 4.35 -6.42
CA LEU A 29 -3.19 5.27 -6.74
C LEU A 29 -3.30 5.84 -8.16
N VAL A 30 -3.56 4.97 -9.14
CA VAL A 30 -3.67 5.35 -10.55
C VAL A 30 -4.88 6.26 -10.76
N ASN A 31 -6.04 5.94 -10.17
CA ASN A 31 -7.22 6.80 -10.27
C ASN A 31 -6.98 8.17 -9.64
N GLN A 32 -6.28 8.24 -8.50
CA GLN A 32 -5.93 9.52 -7.89
C GLN A 32 -4.94 10.31 -8.76
N ALA A 33 -3.96 9.64 -9.38
CA ALA A 33 -3.02 10.29 -10.28
C ALA A 33 -3.72 10.90 -11.50
N PHE A 34 -4.65 10.16 -12.12
CA PHE A 34 -5.45 10.67 -13.22
C PHE A 34 -6.32 11.84 -12.78
N HIS A 35 -7.01 11.71 -11.64
CA HIS A 35 -7.81 12.80 -11.09
C HIS A 35 -6.97 14.06 -10.89
N MET A 36 -5.76 13.93 -10.32
CA MET A 36 -4.88 15.07 -10.11
C MET A 36 -4.44 15.71 -11.43
N TYR A 37 -4.04 14.90 -12.40
CA TYR A 37 -3.63 15.38 -13.72
C TYR A 37 -4.76 16.09 -14.46
N GLU A 38 -5.97 15.52 -14.44
CA GLU A 38 -7.17 16.10 -15.05
C GLU A 38 -7.59 17.44 -14.41
N HIS A 39 -7.23 17.66 -13.14
CA HIS A 39 -7.49 18.91 -12.42
C HIS A 39 -6.31 19.90 -12.51
N GLY A 40 -5.32 19.62 -13.35
CA GLY A 40 -4.22 20.54 -13.63
C GLY A 40 -3.15 20.62 -12.54
N LEU A 41 -3.06 19.61 -11.66
CA LEU A 41 -1.95 19.54 -10.71
C LEU A 41 -0.64 19.19 -11.42
N GLU A 42 0.45 19.69 -10.84
CA GLU A 42 1.79 19.54 -11.42
C GLU A 42 2.29 18.10 -11.28
N LEU A 43 3.15 17.67 -12.22
CA LEU A 43 3.76 16.33 -12.19
C LEU A 43 4.52 16.08 -10.88
N SER A 44 5.08 17.13 -10.27
CA SER A 44 5.78 17.07 -8.99
C SER A 44 4.84 16.70 -7.82
N GLU A 45 3.57 17.10 -7.88
CA GLU A 45 2.54 16.75 -6.89
C GLU A 45 2.12 15.29 -7.03
N VAL A 46 1.88 14.84 -8.26
CA VAL A 46 1.61 13.42 -8.56
C VAL A 46 2.78 12.54 -8.12
N ALA A 47 4.02 12.96 -8.39
CA ALA A 47 5.20 12.26 -7.94
C ALA A 47 5.29 12.21 -6.40
N SER A 48 4.88 13.27 -5.71
CA SER A 48 4.87 13.33 -4.25
C SER A 48 3.84 12.37 -3.64
N LEU A 49 2.65 12.25 -4.27
CA LEU A 49 1.66 11.23 -3.92
C LEU A 49 2.23 9.81 -4.04
N MET A 50 2.85 9.50 -5.20
CA MET A 50 3.44 8.19 -5.47
C MET A 50 4.56 7.87 -4.47
N ARG A 51 5.44 8.83 -4.21
CA ARG A 51 6.52 8.65 -3.21
C ARG A 51 6.00 8.38 -1.81
N LYS A 52 4.81 8.83 -1.43
CA LYS A 52 4.23 8.57 -0.09
C LYS A 52 3.47 7.25 -0.04
N TYR A 53 2.67 6.95 -1.06
CA TYR A 53 1.66 5.88 -0.98
C TYR A 53 1.99 4.61 -1.79
N LEU A 54 2.93 4.67 -2.74
CA LEU A 54 3.43 3.48 -3.42
C LEU A 54 4.35 2.72 -2.45
N ARG A 55 3.73 1.85 -1.66
CA ARG A 55 4.39 1.02 -0.64
C ARG A 55 3.99 -0.43 -0.83
N VAL A 56 4.91 -1.33 -0.53
CA VAL A 56 4.69 -2.78 -0.64
C VAL A 56 5.17 -3.50 0.62
N ALA A 57 4.56 -4.64 0.92
CA ALA A 57 4.99 -5.55 1.97
C ALA A 57 4.91 -7.00 1.50
N ASP A 58 5.65 -7.90 2.14
CA ASP A 58 5.46 -9.34 1.98
C ASP A 58 4.39 -9.83 2.95
N ILE A 59 3.34 -10.47 2.46
CA ILE A 59 2.33 -11.17 3.26
C ILE A 59 2.19 -12.61 2.77
N THR A 60 1.48 -13.45 3.51
CA THR A 60 1.18 -14.81 3.04
C THR A 60 0.10 -14.79 1.94
N LYS A 61 0.00 -15.88 1.16
CA LYS A 61 -1.07 -15.99 0.14
C LYS A 61 -2.45 -16.07 0.79
N GLU A 62 -2.51 -16.67 1.98
CA GLU A 62 -3.71 -16.81 2.79
C GLU A 62 -4.18 -15.45 3.30
N GLU A 63 -3.25 -14.61 3.79
CA GLU A 63 -3.51 -13.23 4.20
C GLU A 63 -3.97 -12.37 3.01
N ALA A 64 -3.32 -12.48 1.86
CA ALA A 64 -3.73 -11.78 0.64
C ALA A 64 -5.16 -12.16 0.23
N ARG A 65 -5.50 -13.46 0.26
CA ARG A 65 -6.85 -13.94 -0.03
C ARG A 65 -7.87 -13.41 1.00
N HIS A 66 -7.53 -13.44 2.28
CA HIS A 66 -8.40 -12.91 3.34
C HIS A 66 -8.67 -11.41 3.12
N LEU A 67 -7.61 -10.64 2.89
CA LEU A 67 -7.71 -9.20 2.63
C LEU A 67 -8.57 -8.88 1.40
N ASP A 68 -8.39 -9.64 0.32
CA ASP A 68 -9.09 -9.42 -0.95
C ASP A 68 -10.56 -9.81 -0.91
N TYR A 69 -10.89 -10.98 -0.35
CA TYR A 69 -12.21 -11.60 -0.49
C TYR A 69 -13.05 -11.51 0.77
N ASP A 70 -12.45 -11.70 1.95
CA ASP A 70 -13.19 -11.68 3.22
C ASP A 70 -13.36 -10.24 3.71
N CYS A 71 -12.26 -9.47 3.71
CA CYS A 71 -12.28 -8.03 4.02
C CYS A 71 -12.79 -7.18 2.84
N LYS A 72 -12.83 -7.75 1.62
CA LYS A 72 -13.26 -7.06 0.38
C LYS A 72 -12.41 -5.82 0.05
N MET A 73 -11.11 -5.87 0.30
CA MET A 73 -10.21 -4.71 0.19
C MET A 73 -9.32 -4.71 -1.07
N LYS A 74 -9.53 -5.62 -2.03
CA LYS A 74 -8.68 -5.76 -3.23
C LYS A 74 -8.46 -4.45 -4.01
N THR A 75 -9.49 -3.63 -4.12
CA THR A 75 -9.51 -2.45 -5.01
C THR A 75 -9.89 -1.15 -4.30
N ARG A 76 -9.95 -1.15 -2.96
CA ARG A 76 -10.39 0.01 -2.18
C ARG A 76 -9.68 0.11 -0.84
N MET A 77 -9.69 1.31 -0.27
CA MET A 77 -9.26 1.56 1.11
C MET A 77 -10.46 1.45 2.08
N PRO A 78 -10.19 1.29 3.40
CA PRO A 78 -11.24 1.30 4.42
C PRO A 78 -12.09 2.58 4.42
N SER A 79 -13.30 2.50 4.97
CA SER A 79 -14.19 3.67 5.09
C SER A 79 -13.54 4.77 5.94
N GLY A 80 -13.68 6.02 5.52
CA GLY A 80 -13.08 7.18 6.19
C GLY A 80 -11.59 7.41 5.89
N TRP A 81 -10.96 6.54 5.10
CA TRP A 81 -9.57 6.73 4.68
C TRP A 81 -9.46 7.81 3.58
N SER A 82 -8.43 8.65 3.65
CA SER A 82 -8.10 9.66 2.63
C SER A 82 -6.58 9.79 2.42
N PHE A 83 -6.16 10.41 1.32
CA PHE A 83 -4.76 10.73 1.05
C PHE A 83 -4.16 11.82 1.95
N GLU A 84 -4.99 12.50 2.75
CA GLU A 84 -4.54 13.53 3.68
C GLU A 84 -4.15 12.91 5.03
N THR A 85 -5.01 12.06 5.58
CA THR A 85 -4.88 11.54 6.96
C THR A 85 -4.68 10.03 7.03
N GLY A 86 -4.93 9.31 5.94
CA GLY A 86 -4.92 7.85 5.92
C GLY A 86 -3.52 7.25 5.96
N ALA A 87 -3.33 6.29 6.86
CA ALA A 87 -2.12 5.47 6.92
C ALA A 87 -2.04 4.51 5.73
N VAL A 88 -0.83 4.25 5.22
CA VAL A 88 -0.61 3.29 4.13
C VAL A 88 -0.99 1.86 4.54
N THR A 89 -0.83 1.51 5.82
CA THR A 89 -1.12 0.18 6.38
C THR A 89 -2.59 -0.10 6.66
N ALA A 90 -3.49 0.86 6.46
CA ALA A 90 -4.87 0.77 6.95
C ALA A 90 -5.63 -0.50 6.50
N ARG A 91 -5.34 -1.03 5.30
CA ARG A 91 -5.88 -2.31 4.82
C ARG A 91 -5.39 -3.50 5.66
N LEU A 92 -4.10 -3.52 5.98
CA LEU A 92 -3.50 -4.56 6.83
C LEU A 92 -4.03 -4.48 8.26
N ASP A 93 -4.14 -3.26 8.80
CA ASP A 93 -4.67 -3.03 10.15
C ASP A 93 -6.11 -3.55 10.28
N LEU A 94 -6.95 -3.31 9.26
CA LEU A 94 -8.32 -3.83 9.18
C LEU A 94 -8.36 -5.37 9.11
N ALA A 95 -7.40 -5.99 8.42
CA ALA A 95 -7.30 -7.45 8.28
C ALA A 95 -6.52 -8.13 9.43
N GLY A 96 -6.05 -7.37 10.42
CA GLY A 96 -5.26 -7.90 11.54
C GLY A 96 -3.86 -8.39 11.15
N ILE A 97 -3.33 -7.95 10.00
CA ILE A 97 -2.02 -8.35 9.50
C ILE A 97 -0.96 -7.40 10.08
N LYS A 98 0.03 -7.95 10.78
CA LYS A 98 1.12 -7.18 11.40
C LYS A 98 2.42 -7.39 10.64
N LEU A 99 3.11 -6.28 10.36
CA LEU A 99 4.41 -6.31 9.71
C LEU A 99 5.55 -6.28 10.74
N VAL A 100 6.64 -6.95 10.40
CA VAL A 100 7.96 -6.83 11.02
C VAL A 100 8.94 -6.31 9.99
N HIS A 101 9.86 -5.46 10.43
CA HIS A 101 11.00 -5.06 9.62
C HIS A 101 12.13 -6.07 9.83
N ASP A 102 12.71 -6.55 8.73
CA ASP A 102 13.96 -7.30 8.77
C ASP A 102 15.10 -6.33 9.14
N GLY A 103 15.30 -6.12 10.45
CA GLY A 103 16.45 -5.42 11.01
C GLY A 103 16.17 -4.03 11.59
N GLN A 104 15.80 -3.99 12.89
CA GLN A 104 16.40 -3.06 13.84
C GLN A 104 16.68 -3.82 15.15
N ALA A 105 17.96 -4.12 15.36
CA ALA A 105 18.55 -4.28 16.68
C ALA A 105 19.02 -2.91 17.17
#